data_AF-A0A7W6E0C7-F1
#
_entry.id   AF-A0A7W6E0C7-F1
#
_cell.length_a   1.000
_cell.length_b   1.000
_cell.length_c   1.000
_cell.angle_alpha   90.00
_cell.angle_beta   90.00
_cell.angle_gamma   90.00
#
_symmetry.space_group_name_H-M   'P 1'
#
loop_
_entity.id
_entity.type
_entity.pdbx_description
1 polymer ?
#
loop_
_entity_poly.entity_id
_entity_poly.type
_entity_poly.pdbx_seq_one_letter_code
_entity_poly.pdbx_strand_id
1 'polypeptide(L)'
;MLKKILGLVVIGGLGYVGYDYYRAGFHTAPEQQTGDFLLSYSNGLRAVMRGIDNEKASRTYLGYPANNVPSWYQDTWSICRIPTDDEATAFLTHVEIGPGGRLDAICEIDADGDVFVRGWVASVPDL
;
A
#
# COMPACT_ATOMS: atom_id res chain seq x y z
N MET A 1 29.21 -28.20 -14.83
CA MET A 1 28.69 -27.73 -13.52
C MET A 1 27.94 -26.41 -13.63
N LEU A 2 28.41 -25.43 -14.42
CA LEU A 2 27.76 -24.13 -14.63
C LEU A 2 26.26 -24.20 -14.96
N LYS A 3 25.82 -25.07 -15.88
CA LYS A 3 24.38 -25.24 -16.22
C LYS A 3 23.51 -25.66 -15.04
N LYS A 4 24.04 -26.46 -14.11
CA LYS A 4 23.31 -26.91 -12.91
C LYS A 4 23.20 -25.77 -11.88
N ILE A 5 24.27 -24.99 -11.72
CA ILE A 5 24.29 -23.79 -10.86
C ILE A 5 23.31 -22.75 -11.41
N LEU A 6 23.35 -22.49 -12.72
CA LEU A 6 22.41 -21.57 -13.38
C LEU A 6 20.96 -22.03 -13.17
N GLY A 7 20.69 -23.33 -13.30
CA GLY A 7 19.38 -23.90 -13.00
C GLY A 7 18.92 -23.65 -11.56
N LEU A 8 19.79 -23.86 -10.56
CA LEU A 8 19.47 -23.60 -9.15
C LEU A 8 19.21 -22.11 -8.86
N VAL A 9 19.99 -21.21 -9.47
CA VAL A 9 19.77 -19.76 -9.33
C VAL A 9 18.43 -19.35 -9.92
N VAL A 10 18.07 -19.87 -11.10
CA VAL A 10 16.76 -19.58 -11.71
C VAL A 10 15.61 -20.10 -10.85
N ILE A 11 15.70 -21.33 -10.35
CA ILE A 11 14.66 -21.92 -9.50
C ILE A 11 14.54 -21.13 -8.18
N GLY A 12 15.66 -20.80 -7.55
CA GLY A 12 15.68 -19.98 -6.34
C GLY A 12 15.09 -18.60 -6.56
N GLY A 13 15.43 -17.95 -7.68
CA GLY A 13 14.88 -16.65 -8.08
C GLY A 13 13.37 -16.69 -8.30
N LEU A 14 12.87 -17.66 -9.06
CA LEU A 14 11.43 -17.82 -9.28
C LEU A 14 10.67 -18.13 -7.98
N GLY A 15 11.24 -18.98 -7.13
CA GLY A 15 10.66 -19.30 -5.82
C GLY A 15 10.59 -18.07 -4.91
N TYR A 16 11.63 -17.24 -4.91
CA TYR A 16 11.65 -15.99 -4.14
C TYR A 16 10.61 -14.97 -4.65
N VAL A 17 10.54 -14.75 -5.97
CA VAL A 17 9.55 -13.84 -6.57
C VAL A 17 8.12 -14.31 -6.25
N GLY A 18 7.85 -15.61 -6.35
CA GLY A 18 6.56 -16.17 -5.97
C GLY A 18 6.25 -15.96 -4.49
N TYR A 19 7.21 -16.26 -3.61
CA TYR A 19 7.04 -16.04 -2.16
C TYR A 19 6.75 -14.58 -1.83
N ASP A 20 7.49 -13.65 -2.42
CA ASP A 20 7.32 -12.21 -2.21
C ASP A 20 5.94 -11.73 -2.70
N TYR A 21 5.51 -12.18 -3.88
CA TYR A 21 4.18 -11.89 -4.42
C TYR A 21 3.04 -12.34 -3.50
N TYR A 22 3.15 -13.54 -2.93
CA TYR A 22 2.15 -14.06 -1.99
C TYR A 22 2.18 -13.31 -0.66
N ARG A 23 3.38 -13.06 -0.11
CA ARG A 23 3.55 -12.31 1.14
C ARG A 23 3.00 -10.88 1.03
N ALA A 24 3.21 -10.23 -0.11
CA ALA A 24 2.65 -8.91 -0.39
C ALA A 24 1.13 -8.92 -0.62
N GLY A 25 0.50 -10.09 -0.75
CA GLY A 25 -0.96 -10.22 -0.89
C GLY A 25 -1.49 -9.90 -2.27
N PHE A 26 -0.63 -9.78 -3.29
CA PHE A 26 -1.07 -9.44 -4.65
C PHE A 26 -1.98 -10.52 -5.27
N HIS A 27 -1.89 -11.75 -4.81
CA HIS A 27 -2.80 -12.85 -5.19
C HIS A 27 -4.25 -12.66 -4.73
N THR A 28 -4.50 -11.80 -3.74
CA THR A 28 -5.84 -11.44 -3.24
C THR A 28 -6.21 -9.99 -3.54
N ALA A 29 -5.40 -9.29 -4.35
CA ALA A 29 -5.70 -7.91 -4.73
C ALA A 29 -7.03 -7.87 -5.52
N PRO A 30 -7.90 -6.89 -5.23
CA PRO A 30 -9.14 -6.72 -5.98
C PRO A 30 -8.84 -6.31 -7.42
N GLU A 31 -9.84 -6.43 -8.28
CA GLU A 31 -9.76 -5.96 -9.66
C GLU A 31 -9.50 -4.45 -9.70
N GLN A 32 -8.48 -4.06 -10.44
CA GLN A 32 -8.03 -2.67 -10.56
C GLN A 32 -8.83 -1.95 -11.65
N GLN A 33 -9.28 -0.73 -11.36
CA GLN A 33 -9.84 0.15 -12.37
C GLN A 33 -8.72 0.80 -13.20
N THR A 34 -9.08 1.44 -14.32
CA THR A 34 -8.10 2.18 -15.11
C THR A 34 -7.50 3.33 -14.29
N GLY A 35 -6.18 3.32 -14.13
CA GLY A 35 -5.45 4.30 -13.33
C GLY A 35 -5.23 3.89 -11.87
N ASP A 36 -5.88 2.83 -11.40
CA ASP A 36 -5.60 2.29 -10.06
C ASP A 36 -4.17 1.74 -10.01
N PHE A 37 -3.52 1.89 -8.86
CA PHE A 37 -2.26 1.21 -8.59
C PHE A 37 -2.22 0.67 -7.16
N LEU A 38 -1.44 -0.40 -6.98
CA LEU A 38 -1.34 -1.09 -5.70
C LEU A 38 -0.09 -0.68 -4.93
N LEU A 39 -0.25 -0.58 -3.61
CA LEU A 39 0.80 -0.39 -2.63
C LEU A 39 0.63 -1.46 -1.53
N SER A 40 1.67 -2.25 -1.29
CA SER A 40 1.72 -3.20 -0.18
C SER A 40 2.90 -2.85 0.72
N TYR A 41 2.62 -2.61 1.98
CA TYR A 41 3.61 -2.19 2.97
C TYR A 41 3.97 -3.34 3.91
N SER A 42 5.21 -3.33 4.40
CA SER A 42 5.71 -4.32 5.37
C SER A 42 4.98 -4.27 6.71
N ASN A 43 4.30 -3.16 7.03
CA ASN A 43 3.46 -2.99 8.22
C ASN A 43 2.02 -3.53 8.05
N GLY A 44 1.75 -4.24 6.93
CA GLY A 44 0.48 -4.90 6.67
C GLY A 44 -0.57 -4.03 5.99
N LEU A 45 -0.34 -2.72 5.81
CA LEU A 45 -1.25 -1.91 5.00
C LEU A 45 -1.18 -2.35 3.53
N ARG A 46 -2.34 -2.66 2.96
CA ARG A 46 -2.52 -2.96 1.53
C ARG A 46 -3.52 -1.99 0.95
N ALA A 47 -3.07 -1.21 -0.02
CA ALA A 47 -3.76 -0.02 -0.51
C ALA A 47 -3.98 -0.12 -2.02
N VAL A 48 -5.24 0.05 -2.43
CA VAL A 48 -5.65 0.28 -3.81
C VAL A 48 -5.83 1.78 -3.98
N MET A 49 -4.87 2.42 -4.63
CA MET A 49 -4.86 3.87 -4.84
C MET A 49 -5.78 4.19 -6.02
N ARG A 50 -7.01 4.64 -5.73
CA ARG A 50 -8.04 4.85 -6.75
C ARG A 50 -8.27 6.32 -7.02
N GLY A 51 -8.19 6.70 -8.29
CA GLY A 51 -8.34 8.09 -8.73
C GLY A 51 -7.23 9.01 -8.20
N ILE A 52 -6.06 8.45 -7.90
CA ILE A 52 -4.88 9.16 -7.41
C ILE A 52 -3.78 8.97 -8.45
N ASP A 53 -3.07 10.05 -8.79
CA ASP A 53 -1.98 9.97 -9.75
C ASP A 53 -0.80 9.17 -9.17
N ASN A 54 -0.25 8.27 -9.98
CA ASN A 54 0.89 7.46 -9.60
C ASN A 54 2.19 8.25 -9.77
N GLU A 55 2.69 8.81 -8.68
CA GLU A 55 3.90 9.62 -8.64
C GLU A 55 5.13 8.85 -8.11
N LYS A 56 5.13 7.51 -8.18
CA LYS A 56 6.26 6.67 -7.72
C LYS A 56 7.61 7.04 -8.35
N ALA A 57 7.60 7.73 -9.49
CA ALA A 57 8.81 8.17 -10.18
C ALA A 57 9.49 9.40 -9.55
N SER A 58 8.77 10.19 -8.75
CA SER A 58 9.27 11.42 -8.13
C SER A 58 9.01 11.48 -6.62
N ARG A 59 8.29 10.49 -6.06
CA ARG A 59 7.87 10.46 -4.67
C ARG A 59 7.93 9.06 -4.09
N THR A 60 8.29 8.97 -2.82
CA THR A 60 8.24 7.74 -2.03
C THR A 60 6.97 7.73 -1.20
N TYR A 61 6.14 6.70 -1.39
CA TYR A 61 4.91 6.51 -0.60
C TYR A 61 5.19 5.81 0.73
N LEU A 62 4.54 6.28 1.78
CA LEU A 62 4.66 5.84 3.17
C LEU A 62 3.28 5.42 3.67
N GLY A 63 3.19 4.20 4.21
CA GLY A 63 1.93 3.64 4.72
C GLY A 63 1.82 3.77 6.23
N TYR A 64 0.71 4.32 6.72
CA TYR A 64 0.41 4.49 8.14
C TYR A 64 -0.84 3.68 8.49
N PRO A 65 -0.71 2.47 9.05
CA PRO A 65 -1.88 1.65 9.41
C PRO A 65 -2.60 2.26 10.61
N ALA A 66 -3.92 2.14 10.64
CA ALA A 66 -4.70 2.49 11.82
C ALA A 66 -4.48 1.46 12.94
N ASN A 67 -4.41 1.92 14.20
CA ASN A 67 -4.12 1.07 15.36
C ASN A 67 -5.27 0.13 15.74
N ASN A 68 -6.52 0.52 15.43
CA ASN A 68 -7.73 -0.18 15.89
C ASN A 68 -8.36 -1.08 14.81
N VAL A 69 -7.57 -1.57 13.86
CA VAL A 69 -8.05 -2.47 12.81
C VAL A 69 -8.20 -3.87 13.40
N PRO A 70 -9.41 -4.47 13.36
CA PRO A 70 -9.61 -5.84 13.82
C PRO A 70 -8.65 -6.82 13.13
N SER A 71 -8.17 -7.83 13.87
CA SER A 71 -7.13 -8.74 13.38
C SER A 71 -7.50 -9.45 12.08
N TRP A 72 -8.78 -9.76 11.87
CA TRP A 72 -9.29 -10.41 10.65
C TRP A 72 -9.37 -9.48 9.42
N TYR A 73 -9.17 -8.17 9.59
CA TYR A 73 -9.07 -7.19 8.49
C TYR A 73 -7.65 -6.67 8.25
N GLN A 74 -6.66 -7.15 9.00
CA GLN A 74 -5.28 -6.66 8.87
C GLN A 74 -4.68 -6.97 7.49
N ASP A 75 -5.02 -8.12 6.92
CA ASP A 75 -4.54 -8.56 5.61
C ASP A 75 -5.47 -8.15 4.44
N THR A 76 -6.58 -7.47 4.72
CA THR A 76 -7.56 -7.06 3.71
C THR A 76 -7.07 -5.84 2.93
N TRP A 77 -7.25 -5.88 1.61
CA TRP A 77 -7.01 -4.73 0.74
C TRP A 77 -8.01 -3.61 1.05
N SER A 78 -7.49 -2.41 1.24
CA SER A 78 -8.28 -1.20 1.43
C SER A 78 -8.36 -0.39 0.15
N ILE A 79 -9.50 0.26 -0.09
CA ILE A 79 -9.67 1.19 -1.20
C ILE A 79 -9.32 2.57 -0.70
N CYS A 80 -8.41 3.25 -1.39
CA CYS A 80 -7.91 4.55 -1.00
C CYS A 80 -8.43 5.64 -1.92
N ARG A 81 -8.81 6.77 -1.31
CA ARG A 81 -9.32 7.97 -1.98
C ARG A 81 -8.51 9.20 -1.56
N ILE A 82 -8.58 10.25 -2.38
CA ILE A 82 -8.04 11.56 -2.03
C ILE A 82 -8.70 12.05 -0.73
N PRO A 83 -7.93 12.49 0.28
CA PRO A 83 -8.47 13.06 1.50
C PRO A 83 -9.11 14.42 1.23
N THR A 84 -10.07 14.80 2.05
CA THR A 84 -10.52 16.20 2.12
C THR A 84 -9.48 17.07 2.86
N ASP A 85 -9.56 18.39 2.70
CA ASP A 85 -8.64 19.33 3.36
C ASP A 85 -8.69 19.22 4.90
N ASP A 86 -9.89 19.00 5.45
CA ASP A 86 -10.10 18.82 6.89
C ASP A 86 -9.47 17.52 7.39
N GLU A 87 -9.65 16.42 6.64
CA GLU A 87 -9.06 15.13 6.94
C GLU A 87 -7.52 15.16 6.87
N ALA A 88 -6.98 15.83 5.85
CA ALA A 88 -5.53 16.03 5.71
C ALA A 88 -4.97 16.86 6.88
N THR A 89 -5.65 17.93 7.26
CA THR A 89 -5.26 18.77 8.41
C THR A 89 -5.29 17.97 9.72
N ALA A 90 -6.34 17.18 9.94
CA ALA A 90 -6.47 16.33 11.12
C ALA A 90 -5.34 15.30 11.23
N PHE A 91 -4.95 14.70 10.10
CA PHE A 91 -3.82 13.76 10.04
C PHE A 91 -2.49 14.45 10.35
N LEU A 92 -2.22 15.57 9.67
CA LEU A 92 -0.97 16.33 9.80
C LEU A 92 -0.78 16.96 11.19
N THR A 93 -1.87 17.14 11.95
CA THR A 93 -1.81 17.59 13.35
C THR A 93 -1.16 16.55 14.27
N HIS A 94 -1.24 15.26 13.92
CA HIS A 94 -0.78 14.15 14.76
C HIS A 94 0.40 13.38 14.17
N VAL A 95 0.65 13.51 12.86
CA VAL A 95 1.67 12.75 12.15
C VAL A 95 2.63 13.68 11.43
N GLU A 96 3.91 13.59 11.80
CA GLU A 96 5.00 14.26 11.10
C GLU A 96 5.52 13.35 9.98
N ILE A 97 5.26 13.74 8.72
CA ILE A 97 5.65 12.98 7.52
C ILE A 97 7.10 13.32 7.09
N GLY A 98 7.55 14.53 7.41
CA GLY A 98 8.84 15.09 7.00
C GLY A 98 8.72 16.22 5.96
N PRO A 99 9.85 16.83 5.54
CA PRO A 99 9.86 17.98 4.63
C PRO A 99 9.26 17.66 3.27
N GLY A 100 8.33 18.50 2.78
CA GLY A 100 7.61 18.27 1.52
C GLY A 100 6.65 17.08 1.55
N GLY A 101 6.44 16.50 2.73
CA GLY A 101 5.49 15.44 2.97
C GLY A 101 4.05 15.93 2.82
N ARG A 102 3.19 15.09 2.24
CA ARG A 102 1.75 15.33 2.18
C ARG A 102 0.99 14.04 2.35
N LEU A 103 -0.25 14.14 2.80
CA LEU A 103 -1.19 13.03 2.77
C LEU A 103 -1.77 12.91 1.35
N ASP A 104 -1.60 11.75 0.72
CA ASP A 104 -2.12 11.50 -0.63
C ASP A 104 -3.42 10.69 -0.59
N ALA A 105 -3.62 9.84 0.42
CA ALA A 105 -4.81 9.01 0.49
C ALA A 105 -5.25 8.63 1.91
N ILE A 106 -6.56 8.48 2.06
CA ILE A 106 -7.20 7.76 3.15
C ILE A 106 -7.68 6.42 2.61
N CYS A 107 -7.35 5.35 3.31
CA CYS A 107 -7.62 3.99 2.91
C CYS A 107 -8.67 3.36 3.82
N GLU A 108 -9.77 2.92 3.23
CA GLU A 108 -10.95 2.43 3.93
C GLU A 108 -11.26 0.98 3.54
N ILE A 109 -11.90 0.26 4.45
CA ILE A 109 -12.51 -1.05 4.20
C ILE A 109 -14.01 -0.87 4.36
N ASP A 110 -14.77 -1.40 3.40
CA ASP A 110 -16.22 -1.58 3.49
C ASP A 110 -16.47 -3.05 3.87
N ALA A 111 -16.99 -3.26 5.07
CA ALA A 111 -17.38 -4.57 5.58
C ALA A 111 -18.90 -4.61 5.75
N ASP A 112 -19.62 -5.14 4.77
CA ASP A 112 -21.08 -5.25 4.77
C ASP A 112 -21.82 -3.91 5.02
N GLY A 113 -21.26 -2.80 4.53
CA GLY A 113 -21.79 -1.45 4.69
C GLY A 113 -21.18 -0.67 5.85
N ASP A 114 -20.40 -1.32 6.73
CA ASP A 114 -19.65 -0.66 7.79
C ASP A 114 -18.28 -0.22 7.24
N VAL A 115 -18.19 1.07 6.89
CA VAL A 115 -16.96 1.68 6.37
C VAL A 115 -16.10 2.19 7.52
N PHE A 116 -14.84 1.77 7.55
CA PHE A 116 -13.87 2.25 8.54
C PHE A 116 -12.47 2.44 7.94
N VAL A 117 -11.69 3.32 8.57
CA VAL A 117 -10.33 3.64 8.12
C VAL A 117 -9.38 2.50 8.47
N ARG A 118 -8.76 1.92 7.44
CA ARG A 118 -7.70 0.92 7.54
C ARG A 118 -6.32 1.56 7.71
N GLY A 119 -6.13 2.75 7.16
CA GLY A 119 -4.89 3.51 7.29
C GLY A 119 -4.83 4.71 6.35
N TRP A 120 -3.64 5.27 6.24
CA TRP A 120 -3.33 6.45 5.45
C TRP A 120 -2.11 6.19 4.58
N VAL A 121 -2.08 6.80 3.40
CA VAL A 121 -0.91 6.82 2.53
C VAL A 121 -0.48 8.27 2.38
N ALA A 122 0.75 8.54 2.80
CA ALA A 122 1.42 9.80 2.55
C ALA A 122 2.59 9.59 1.59
N SER A 123 3.20 10.68 1.16
CA SER A 123 4.41 10.62 0.36
C SER A 123 5.35 11.76 0.68
N VAL A 124 6.62 11.52 0.43
CA VAL A 124 7.70 12.50 0.47
C VAL A 124 8.38 12.60 -0.90
N PRO A 125 8.91 13.76 -1.30
CA PRO A 125 9.69 13.89 -2.53
C PRO A 125 10.92 12.98 -2.53
N ASP A 126 11.24 12.39 -3.68
CA ASP A 126 12.52 11.73 -3.92
C ASP A 126 13.53 12.79 -4.39
N LEU A 127 14.57 13.05 -3.58
CA LEU A 127 15.57 14.11 -3.82
C LEU A 127 16.96 13.52 -4.01
#